data_AF-A0A926BCC3-F1
#
_entry.id   AF-A0A926BCC3-F1
#
_cell.length_a   1.000
_cell.length_b   1.000
_cell.length_c   1.000
_cell.angle_alpha   90.00
_cell.angle_beta   90.00
_cell.angle_gamma   90.00
#
_symmetry.space_group_name_H-M   'P 1'
#
loop_
_entity.id
_entity.type
_entity.pdbx_description
1 polymer ?
#
loop_
_entity_poly.entity_id
_entity_poly.type
_entity_poly.pdbx_seq_one_letter_code
_entity_poly.pdbx_strand_id
1 'polypeptide(L)'
;MQYDTQTYELRTDEGKLLKKLNCPIHKEWSQLHVIPGDETKRRCGVCEKSVVNLVGKSDEEAEALFEKSPDCCVCIVRGSRNVRVYRHKDASKPDPCPFRRIRTARGEDAINQAAKDGLWPLVMKVEQSRKIYTWMAVYQNEQTGAVLTVGDSRYLPESPWKRIIKPFSFYPDHFEHKIAAYLIPNDLAVGERVFLVDLIEDLVAVYGNQEHTSRLDSAYAIWTGKKFRVEWSEWRDADRFIG
;
A
#
# COMPACT_ATOMS: atom_id res chain seq x y z
N MET A 1 -11.33 18.47 12.26
CA MET A 1 -11.97 18.38 10.92
C MET A 1 -12.53 16.99 10.60
N GLN A 2 -13.54 16.96 9.72
CA GLN A 2 -14.22 15.77 9.21
C GLN A 2 -14.20 15.74 7.67
N TYR A 3 -13.79 14.62 7.06
CA TYR A 3 -13.79 14.45 5.60
C TYR A 3 -14.65 13.27 5.17
N ASP A 4 -15.59 13.51 4.27
CA ASP A 4 -16.48 12.50 3.69
C ASP A 4 -15.97 12.05 2.32
N THR A 5 -15.72 10.75 2.17
CA THR A 5 -15.16 10.16 0.95
C THR A 5 -16.16 9.94 -0.19
N GLN A 6 -17.47 10.03 0.06
CA GLN A 6 -18.51 9.93 -0.99
C GLN A 6 -18.93 11.30 -1.49
N THR A 7 -19.17 12.25 -0.59
CA THR A 7 -19.58 13.61 -0.98
C THR A 7 -18.40 14.49 -1.34
N TYR A 8 -17.18 14.05 -0.98
CA TYR A 8 -15.93 14.79 -1.10
C TYR A 8 -15.91 16.09 -0.28
N GLU A 9 -16.71 16.16 0.77
CA GLU A 9 -16.80 17.36 1.61
C GLU A 9 -15.84 17.28 2.79
N LEU A 10 -15.04 18.34 2.95
CA LEU A 10 -14.26 18.62 4.13
C LEU A 10 -15.02 19.64 4.99
N ARG A 11 -15.24 19.30 6.26
CA ARG A 11 -15.99 20.08 7.23
C ARG A 11 -15.17 20.27 8.51
N THR A 12 -15.50 21.29 9.29
CA THR A 12 -15.02 21.44 10.68
C THR A 12 -15.58 20.31 11.55
N ASP A 13 -15.06 20.16 12.76
CA ASP A 13 -15.60 19.24 13.75
C ASP A 13 -17.04 19.60 14.17
N GLU A 14 -17.42 20.88 14.04
CA GLU A 14 -18.78 21.39 14.24
C GLU A 14 -19.70 21.21 13.01
N GLY A 15 -19.16 20.69 11.90
CA GLY A 15 -19.94 20.38 10.70
C GLY A 15 -20.07 21.51 9.68
N LYS A 16 -19.42 22.67 9.90
CA LYS A 16 -19.36 23.77 8.92
C LYS A 16 -18.55 23.33 7.70
N LEU A 17 -19.08 23.58 6.50
CA LEU A 17 -18.40 23.21 5.26
C LEU A 17 -17.17 24.10 5.03
N LEU A 18 -15.99 23.47 4.95
CA LEU A 18 -14.74 24.13 4.62
C LEU A 18 -14.53 24.14 3.11
N LYS A 19 -14.60 22.96 2.48
CA LYS A 19 -14.34 22.82 1.05
C LYS A 19 -14.85 21.50 0.48
N LYS A 20 -15.23 21.51 -0.81
CA LYS A 20 -15.47 20.29 -1.59
C LYS A 20 -14.22 19.93 -2.41
N LEU A 21 -13.69 18.72 -2.21
CA LEU A 21 -12.43 18.25 -2.76
C LEU A 21 -12.65 17.42 -4.02
N ASN A 22 -12.51 18.03 -5.18
CA ASN A 22 -12.60 17.29 -6.45
C ASN A 22 -11.32 17.47 -7.26
N CYS A 23 -10.55 16.40 -7.42
CA CYS A 23 -9.41 16.35 -8.34
C CYS A 23 -9.77 15.45 -9.52
N PRO A 24 -9.99 16.01 -10.73
CA PRO A 24 -10.38 15.21 -11.92
C PRO A 24 -9.33 14.16 -12.33
N ILE A 25 -8.09 14.31 -11.86
CA ILE A 25 -6.93 13.50 -12.27
C ILE A 25 -6.50 12.53 -11.15
N HIS A 26 -7.12 12.61 -9.97
CA HIS A 26 -6.84 11.73 -8.82
C HIS A 26 -5.34 11.59 -8.49
N LYS A 27 -4.60 12.71 -8.50
CA LYS A 27 -3.15 12.71 -8.22
C LYS A 27 -2.84 12.37 -6.77
N GLU A 28 -1.80 11.57 -6.57
CA GLU A 28 -1.26 11.26 -5.25
C GLU A 28 -0.21 12.28 -4.81
N TRP A 29 0.01 12.41 -3.49
CA TRP A 29 0.98 13.37 -2.92
C TRP A 29 2.40 13.18 -3.48
N SER A 30 2.82 11.93 -3.70
CA SER A 30 4.10 11.54 -4.30
C SER A 30 4.27 12.02 -5.75
N GLN A 31 3.18 12.27 -6.47
CA GLN A 31 3.16 12.67 -7.88
C GLN A 31 3.17 14.20 -8.07
N LEU A 32 3.28 14.98 -6.98
CA LEU A 32 3.30 16.44 -7.01
C LEU A 32 4.73 16.97 -6.92
N HIS A 33 4.99 18.13 -7.52
CA HIS A 33 6.28 18.80 -7.42
C HIS A 33 6.52 19.32 -6.00
N VAL A 34 7.68 18.99 -5.46
CA VAL A 34 8.13 19.46 -4.15
C VAL A 34 8.48 20.95 -4.25
N ILE A 35 8.03 21.74 -3.28
CA ILE A 35 8.43 23.14 -3.15
C ILE A 35 9.65 23.16 -2.21
N PRO A 36 10.84 23.58 -2.68
CA PRO A 36 12.04 23.63 -1.83
C PRO A 36 11.79 24.51 -0.60
N GLY A 37 12.08 23.98 0.59
CA GLY A 37 11.93 24.68 1.87
C GLY A 37 10.53 24.64 2.51
N ASP A 38 9.53 23.98 1.90
CA ASP A 38 8.20 23.81 2.50
C ASP A 38 7.67 22.39 2.26
N GLU A 39 7.85 21.51 3.25
CA GLU A 39 7.38 20.12 3.19
C GLU A 39 5.84 20.00 3.31
N THR A 40 5.18 21.07 3.74
CA THR A 40 3.73 21.11 3.93
C THR A 40 3.00 21.51 2.66
N LYS A 41 3.72 21.95 1.62
CA LYS A 41 3.14 22.35 0.34
C LYS A 41 3.82 21.68 -0.83
N ARG A 42 3.00 21.31 -1.81
CA ARG A 42 3.46 20.83 -3.11
C ARG A 42 2.72 21.56 -4.22
N ARG A 43 3.20 21.43 -5.45
CA ARG A 43 2.54 21.99 -6.64
C ARG A 43 2.10 20.89 -7.58
N CYS A 44 0.86 20.95 -8.05
CA CYS A 44 0.40 20.05 -9.10
C CYS A 44 1.04 20.43 -10.44
N GLY A 45 1.68 19.49 -11.13
CA GLY A 45 2.28 19.74 -12.44
C GLY A 45 1.27 19.87 -13.60
N VAL A 46 -0.02 19.60 -13.36
CA VAL A 46 -1.06 19.64 -14.41
C VAL A 46 -1.94 20.89 -14.30
N CYS A 47 -2.50 21.14 -13.12
CA CYS A 47 -3.35 22.32 -12.91
C CYS A 47 -2.60 23.50 -12.28
N GLU A 48 -1.30 23.34 -11.99
CA GLU A 48 -0.40 24.34 -11.38
C GLU A 48 -0.84 24.88 -10.00
N LYS A 49 -1.97 24.40 -9.46
CA LYS A 49 -2.48 24.76 -8.15
C LYS A 49 -1.57 24.25 -7.04
N SER A 50 -1.45 25.05 -5.98
CA SER A 50 -0.81 24.66 -4.73
C SER A 50 -1.63 23.59 -4.01
N VAL A 51 -0.97 22.57 -3.48
CA VAL A 51 -1.55 21.50 -2.69
C VAL A 51 -0.98 21.55 -1.29
N VAL A 52 -1.83 21.77 -0.28
CA VAL A 52 -1.42 21.95 1.12
C VAL A 52 -1.73 20.69 1.94
N ASN A 53 -0.77 20.22 2.71
CA ASN A 53 -0.96 19.13 3.65
C ASN A 53 -1.70 19.63 4.90
N LEU A 54 -2.81 18.99 5.24
CA LEU A 54 -3.60 19.35 6.41
C LEU A 54 -3.15 18.67 7.70
N VAL A 55 -2.16 17.77 7.66
CA VAL A 55 -1.66 17.11 8.88
C VAL A 55 -1.24 18.14 9.93
N GLY A 56 -1.80 18.01 11.14
CA GLY A 56 -1.50 18.86 12.27
C GLY A 56 -2.20 20.22 12.30
N LYS A 57 -3.00 20.58 11.28
CA LYS A 57 -3.75 21.83 11.25
C LYS A 57 -5.04 21.78 12.08
N SER A 58 -5.35 22.86 12.79
CA SER A 58 -6.65 23.05 13.45
C SER A 58 -7.75 23.45 12.47
N ASP A 59 -8.99 23.48 12.95
CA ASP A 59 -10.14 23.93 12.15
C ASP A 59 -9.99 25.42 11.77
N GLU A 60 -9.53 26.27 12.69
CA GLU A 60 -9.31 27.71 12.45
C GLU A 60 -8.20 27.96 11.42
N GLU A 61 -7.12 27.17 11.48
CA GLU A 61 -6.03 27.25 10.50
C GLU A 61 -6.46 26.80 9.11
N ALA A 62 -7.34 25.80 9.03
CA ALA A 62 -7.92 25.34 7.78
C ALA A 62 -8.90 26.37 7.20
N GLU A 63 -9.73 27.00 8.04
CA GLU A 63 -10.60 28.10 7.63
C GLU A 63 -9.81 29.27 7.06
N ALA A 64 -8.83 29.78 7.80
CA ALA A 64 -7.98 30.87 7.35
C ALA A 64 -7.23 30.54 6.04
N LEU A 65 -6.84 29.28 5.85
CA LEU A 65 -6.23 28.80 4.61
C LEU A 65 -7.21 28.92 3.43
N PHE A 66 -8.46 28.48 3.60
CA PHE A 66 -9.46 28.51 2.52
C PHE A 66 -10.02 29.90 2.26
N GLU A 67 -10.07 30.79 3.25
CA GLU A 67 -10.38 32.20 3.04
C GLU A 67 -9.29 32.90 2.22
N LYS A 68 -8.01 32.65 2.54
CA LYS A 68 -6.88 33.26 1.84
C LYS A 68 -6.62 32.66 0.46
N SER A 69 -6.94 31.38 0.27
CA SER A 69 -6.65 30.66 -0.98
C SER A 69 -7.77 29.67 -1.29
N PRO A 70 -8.95 30.16 -1.71
CA PRO A 70 -10.14 29.32 -1.93
C PRO A 70 -9.94 28.31 -3.05
N ASP A 71 -8.95 28.51 -3.92
CA ASP A 71 -8.59 27.62 -5.01
C ASP A 71 -7.56 26.54 -4.65
N CYS A 72 -6.91 26.60 -3.48
CA CYS A 72 -5.84 25.65 -3.16
C CYS A 72 -6.37 24.20 -3.03
N CYS A 73 -5.61 23.24 -3.55
CA CYS A 73 -5.89 21.84 -3.29
C CYS A 73 -5.36 21.46 -1.90
N VAL A 74 -5.87 20.38 -1.32
CA VAL A 74 -5.39 19.88 -0.04
C VAL A 74 -5.13 18.39 -0.08
N CYS A 75 -4.16 17.96 0.71
CA CYS A 75 -3.85 16.56 0.95
C CYS A 75 -4.36 16.18 2.34
N ILE A 76 -5.19 15.14 2.39
CA ILE A 76 -5.68 14.54 3.62
C ILE A 76 -4.95 13.20 3.80
N VAL A 77 -4.16 13.10 4.86
CA VAL A 77 -3.43 11.87 5.19
C VAL A 77 -4.32 11.00 6.07
N ARG A 78 -4.59 9.77 5.63
CA ARG A 78 -5.40 8.82 6.41
C ARG A 78 -4.69 8.49 7.73
N GLY A 79 -5.43 8.56 8.83
CA GLY A 79 -4.90 8.29 10.18
C GLY A 79 -4.29 9.52 10.87
N SER A 80 -4.31 10.71 10.25
CA SER A 80 -3.96 11.95 10.92
C SER A 80 -4.89 12.21 12.10
N ARG A 81 -4.36 12.65 13.25
CA ARG A 81 -5.17 12.89 14.47
C ARG A 81 -6.20 14.02 14.31
N ASN A 82 -5.98 14.95 13.39
CA ASN A 82 -6.77 16.18 13.23
C ASN A 82 -7.85 16.10 12.12
N VAL A 83 -7.88 15.02 11.34
CA VAL A 83 -8.93 14.79 10.32
C VAL A 83 -9.53 13.40 10.48
N ARG A 84 -10.83 13.34 10.83
CA ARG A 84 -11.61 12.10 10.83
C ARG A 84 -12.14 11.83 9.43
N VAL A 85 -11.75 10.71 8.83
CA VAL A 85 -12.18 10.31 7.49
C VAL A 85 -13.38 9.38 7.59
N TYR A 86 -14.55 9.88 7.19
CA TYR A 86 -15.79 9.10 7.10
C TYR A 86 -15.81 8.35 5.77
N ARG A 87 -15.85 7.02 5.89
CA ARG A 87 -16.19 6.12 4.80
C ARG A 87 -17.59 5.61 5.05
N HIS A 88 -18.51 6.01 4.20
CA HIS A 88 -19.72 5.24 4.04
C HIS A 88 -19.30 3.86 3.52
N LYS A 89 -19.67 2.80 4.24
CA LYS A 89 -19.60 1.46 3.67
C LYS A 89 -20.53 1.49 2.46
N ASP A 90 -20.00 1.48 1.26
CA ASP A 90 -20.77 1.21 0.05
C ASP A 90 -21.45 -0.15 0.25
N ALA A 91 -22.71 -0.14 0.70
CA ALA A 91 -23.51 -1.33 0.89
C ALA A 91 -24.15 -1.82 -0.43
N SER A 92 -23.87 -1.17 -1.56
CA SER A 92 -24.63 -1.35 -2.81
C SER A 92 -23.80 -1.57 -4.08
N LYS A 93 -22.48 -1.66 -4.00
CA LYS A 93 -21.70 -2.26 -5.10
C LYS A 93 -21.42 -3.71 -4.74
N PRO A 94 -21.90 -4.71 -5.50
CA PRO A 94 -21.41 -6.07 -5.31
C PRO A 94 -19.89 -6.04 -5.42
N ASP A 95 -19.21 -6.67 -4.46
CA ASP A 95 -17.76 -6.90 -4.53
C ASP A 95 -17.50 -7.51 -5.91
N PRO A 96 -16.67 -6.90 -6.78
CA PRO A 96 -16.42 -7.43 -8.12
C PRO A 96 -15.81 -8.84 -8.07
N CYS A 97 -15.32 -9.27 -6.92
CA CYS A 97 -14.97 -10.67 -6.67
C CYS A 97 -16.22 -11.43 -6.16
N PRO A 98 -16.83 -12.32 -6.96
CA PRO A 98 -18.02 -13.06 -6.55
C PRO A 98 -17.72 -14.16 -5.51
N PHE A 99 -16.46 -14.29 -5.08
CA PHE A 99 -16.00 -15.34 -4.20
C PHE A 99 -15.86 -14.85 -2.76
N ARG A 100 -16.20 -15.73 -1.81
CA ARG A 100 -15.97 -15.50 -0.39
C ARG A 100 -14.49 -15.18 -0.15
N ARG A 101 -14.23 -14.16 0.66
CA ARG A 101 -12.88 -13.67 0.95
C ARG A 101 -12.36 -14.24 2.26
N ILE A 102 -11.24 -14.94 2.18
CA ILE A 102 -10.52 -15.45 3.36
C ILE A 102 -9.43 -14.44 3.71
N ARG A 103 -9.47 -13.95 4.95
CA ARG A 103 -8.49 -13.00 5.49
C ARG A 103 -7.33 -13.76 6.14
N THR A 104 -6.23 -13.04 6.32
CA THR A 104 -5.01 -13.55 6.96
C THR A 104 -4.75 -12.77 8.23
N ALA A 105 -4.50 -13.48 9.33
CA ALA A 105 -3.94 -12.91 10.56
C ALA A 105 -2.45 -13.20 10.61
N ARG A 106 -1.63 -12.25 11.05
CA ARG A 106 -0.18 -12.41 11.19
C ARG A 106 0.20 -12.17 12.65
N GLY A 107 1.01 -13.06 13.22
CA GLY A 107 1.38 -13.02 14.63
C GLY A 107 0.35 -13.65 15.56
N GLU A 108 0.82 -14.04 16.74
CA GLU A 108 0.05 -14.80 17.73
C GLU A 108 -1.22 -14.07 18.20
N ASP A 109 -1.11 -12.78 18.53
CA ASP A 109 -2.23 -11.99 19.06
C ASP A 109 -3.40 -11.92 18.07
N ALA A 110 -3.12 -11.63 16.80
CA ALA A 110 -4.14 -11.53 15.77
C ALA A 110 -4.79 -12.89 15.47
N ILE A 111 -4.01 -13.97 15.50
CA ILE A 111 -4.50 -15.34 15.30
C ILE A 111 -5.44 -15.72 16.45
N ASN A 112 -5.03 -15.47 17.70
CA ASN A 112 -5.83 -15.77 18.88
C ASN A 112 -7.10 -14.92 18.96
N GLN A 113 -7.03 -13.66 18.53
CA GLN A 113 -8.24 -12.83 18.46
C GLN A 113 -9.25 -13.38 17.46
N ALA A 114 -8.80 -13.79 16.27
CA ALA A 114 -9.69 -14.39 15.28
C ALA A 114 -10.33 -15.71 15.77
N ALA A 115 -9.59 -16.51 16.54
CA ALA A 115 -10.13 -17.70 17.18
C ALA A 115 -11.26 -17.37 18.18
N LYS A 116 -11.07 -16.33 19.00
CA LYS A 116 -12.10 -15.84 19.94
C LYS A 116 -13.33 -15.32 19.20
N ASP A 117 -13.14 -14.76 18.01
CA ASP A 117 -14.22 -14.28 17.14
C ASP A 117 -14.95 -15.44 16.42
N GLY A 118 -14.61 -16.70 16.73
CA GLY A 118 -15.29 -17.89 16.22
C GLY A 118 -14.81 -18.37 14.86
N LEU A 119 -13.68 -17.86 14.36
CA LEU A 119 -13.03 -18.35 13.13
C LEU A 119 -12.04 -19.46 13.48
N TRP A 120 -11.82 -20.40 12.57
CA TRP A 120 -10.77 -21.40 12.70
C TRP A 120 -9.47 -20.90 12.03
N PRO A 121 -8.38 -20.64 12.78
CA PRO A 121 -7.13 -20.20 12.18
C PRO A 121 -6.36 -21.41 11.61
N LEU A 122 -6.17 -21.45 10.30
CA LEU A 122 -5.23 -22.38 9.67
C LEU A 122 -3.82 -21.80 9.76
N VAL A 123 -3.13 -22.10 10.85
CA VAL A 123 -1.80 -21.56 11.15
C VAL A 123 -0.74 -22.16 10.23
N MET A 124 0.13 -21.30 9.72
CA MET A 124 1.22 -21.61 8.81
C MET A 124 2.47 -20.83 9.22
N LYS A 125 3.64 -21.41 8.93
CA LYS A 125 4.91 -20.71 9.01
C LYS A 125 5.04 -19.74 7.83
N VAL A 126 5.54 -18.54 8.08
CA VAL A 126 5.92 -17.59 7.03
C VAL A 126 7.35 -17.93 6.58
N GLU A 127 7.51 -18.39 5.35
CA GLU A 127 8.81 -18.76 4.78
C GLU A 127 9.17 -17.86 3.61
N GLN A 128 10.28 -17.14 3.73
CA GLN A 128 10.79 -16.29 2.65
C GLN A 128 11.42 -17.14 1.55
N SER A 129 10.89 -17.03 0.34
CA SER A 129 11.44 -17.72 -0.83
C SER A 129 12.64 -16.97 -1.39
N ARG A 130 13.75 -17.67 -1.64
CA ARG A 130 14.90 -17.13 -2.38
C ARG A 130 14.58 -16.77 -3.83
N LYS A 131 13.43 -17.23 -4.35
CA LYS A 131 12.95 -16.87 -5.69
C LYS A 131 12.34 -15.48 -5.75
N ILE A 132 11.99 -14.87 -4.61
CA ILE A 132 11.49 -13.49 -4.52
C ILE A 132 12.66 -12.63 -4.08
N TYR A 133 13.08 -11.72 -4.94
CA TYR A 133 14.19 -10.84 -4.66
C TYR A 133 14.08 -9.58 -5.49
N THR A 134 14.68 -8.51 -4.98
CA THR A 134 15.06 -7.34 -5.77
C THR A 134 16.55 -7.14 -5.61
N TRP A 135 17.15 -6.29 -6.44
CA TRP A 135 18.56 -5.97 -6.33
C TRP A 135 18.76 -4.47 -6.10
N MET A 136 19.85 -4.11 -5.46
CA MET A 136 20.26 -2.71 -5.30
C MET A 136 21.77 -2.54 -5.30
N ALA A 137 22.22 -1.36 -5.72
CA ALA A 137 23.56 -0.85 -5.47
C ALA A 137 23.52 0.37 -4.55
N VAL A 138 24.63 0.63 -3.84
CA VAL A 138 24.75 1.79 -2.94
C VAL A 138 25.92 2.66 -3.36
N TYR A 139 25.63 3.94 -3.51
CA TYR A 139 26.57 5.00 -3.82
C TYR A 139 26.67 5.96 -2.64
N GLN A 140 27.84 6.56 -2.48
CA GLN A 140 28.07 7.62 -1.52
C GLN A 140 28.65 8.83 -2.23
N ASN A 141 28.13 10.00 -1.92
CA ASN A 141 28.66 11.26 -2.39
C ASN A 141 29.98 11.54 -1.66
N GLU A 142 31.09 11.61 -2.38
CA GLU A 142 32.43 11.78 -1.77
C GLU A 142 32.61 13.15 -1.08
N GLN A 143 31.77 14.14 -1.40
CA GLN A 143 31.88 15.50 -0.84
C GLN A 143 30.98 15.69 0.39
N THR A 144 29.78 15.11 0.38
CA THR A 144 28.78 15.34 1.44
C THR A 144 28.59 14.15 2.37
N GLY A 145 29.06 12.96 1.99
CA GLY A 145 28.81 11.71 2.70
C GLY A 145 27.38 11.16 2.52
N ALA A 146 26.51 11.83 1.76
CA ALA A 146 25.15 11.39 1.49
C ALA A 146 25.13 10.02 0.78
N VAL A 147 24.12 9.20 1.08
CA VAL A 147 23.96 7.85 0.51
C VAL A 147 22.82 7.84 -0.50
N LEU A 148 23.04 7.17 -1.64
CA LEU A 148 22.07 6.97 -2.71
C LEU A 148 21.95 5.47 -3.01
N THR A 149 20.73 4.96 -3.02
CA THR A 149 20.41 3.59 -3.41
C THR A 149 19.87 3.57 -4.83
N VAL A 150 20.29 2.59 -5.63
CA VAL A 150 19.92 2.45 -7.04
C VAL A 150 19.40 1.03 -7.29
N GLY A 151 18.19 0.91 -7.84
CA GLY A 151 17.59 -0.36 -8.26
C GLY A 151 17.43 -0.52 -9.79
N ASP A 152 17.75 0.52 -10.58
CA ASP A 152 17.77 0.43 -12.06
C ASP A 152 19.22 0.22 -12.53
N SER A 153 19.48 -0.87 -13.25
CA SER A 153 20.84 -1.29 -13.59
C SER A 153 21.45 -0.41 -14.68
N ARG A 154 20.60 0.36 -15.36
CA ARG A 154 20.97 1.32 -16.39
C ARG A 154 21.34 2.67 -15.80
N TYR A 155 20.97 2.94 -14.54
CA TYR A 155 21.27 4.21 -13.89
C TYR A 155 22.66 4.17 -13.24
N LEU A 156 23.56 4.99 -13.78
CA LEU A 156 24.91 5.17 -13.26
C LEU A 156 25.06 6.62 -12.77
N PRO A 157 25.01 6.85 -11.45
CA PRO A 157 25.29 8.15 -10.87
C PRO A 157 26.67 8.65 -11.29
N GLU A 158 26.73 9.89 -11.78
CA GLU A 158 27.99 10.55 -12.11
C GLU A 158 28.70 11.10 -10.86
N SER A 159 29.94 11.54 -11.02
CA SER A 159 30.69 12.27 -9.98
C SER A 159 29.84 13.40 -9.37
N PRO A 160 29.87 13.61 -8.04
CA PRO A 160 30.78 13.03 -7.05
C PRO A 160 30.28 11.75 -6.38
N TRP A 161 29.38 10.99 -7.01
CA TRP A 161 28.87 9.74 -6.46
C TRP A 161 29.77 8.56 -6.80
N LYS A 162 30.19 7.84 -5.77
CA LYS A 162 31.01 6.63 -5.91
C LYS A 162 30.30 5.43 -5.34
N ARG A 163 30.30 4.32 -6.09
CA ARG A 163 29.72 3.06 -5.63
C ARG A 163 30.55 2.51 -4.47
N ILE A 164 29.93 2.40 -3.29
CA ILE A 164 30.55 1.87 -2.08
C ILE A 164 30.12 0.43 -1.77
N ILE A 165 28.94 0.01 -2.23
CA ILE A 165 28.48 -1.38 -2.16
C ILE A 165 28.12 -1.85 -3.58
N LYS A 166 28.71 -2.99 -3.97
CA LYS A 166 28.40 -3.65 -5.24
C LYS A 166 26.92 -4.08 -5.28
N PRO A 167 26.30 -4.16 -6.47
CA PRO A 167 24.98 -4.75 -6.63
C PRO A 167 24.80 -6.04 -5.81
N PHE A 168 23.72 -6.12 -5.03
CA PHE A 168 23.35 -7.33 -4.29
C PHE A 168 21.83 -7.52 -4.30
N SER A 169 21.39 -8.78 -4.25
CA SER A 169 19.98 -9.15 -4.18
C SER A 169 19.54 -9.37 -2.74
N PHE A 170 18.31 -8.97 -2.44
CA PHE A 170 17.69 -9.16 -1.13
C PHE A 170 16.19 -9.37 -1.29
N TYR A 171 15.59 -9.95 -0.26
CA TYR A 171 14.15 -10.16 -0.22
C TYR A 171 13.44 -8.82 0.08
N PRO A 172 12.53 -8.32 -0.80
CA PRO A 172 12.01 -6.96 -0.72
C PRO A 172 11.00 -6.76 0.42
N ASP A 173 10.26 -7.80 0.80
CA ASP A 173 9.16 -7.65 1.76
C ASP A 173 9.60 -7.94 3.20
N HIS A 174 9.05 -7.20 4.16
CA HIS A 174 9.31 -7.41 5.58
C HIS A 174 8.12 -8.07 6.26
N PHE A 175 8.27 -9.33 6.66
CA PHE A 175 7.33 -9.99 7.56
C PHE A 175 7.88 -9.99 8.98
N GLU A 176 7.31 -9.10 9.80
CA GLU A 176 7.62 -8.98 11.22
C GLU A 176 7.37 -10.32 11.93
N HIS A 177 6.22 -10.94 11.66
CA HIS A 177 5.80 -12.19 12.28
C HIS A 177 6.25 -13.42 11.49
N LYS A 178 6.68 -14.46 12.21
CA LYS A 178 7.12 -15.75 11.64
C LYS A 178 5.99 -16.76 11.44
N ILE A 179 4.80 -16.43 11.93
CA ILE A 179 3.58 -17.21 11.78
C ILE A 179 2.44 -16.34 11.26
N ALA A 180 1.58 -16.94 10.46
CA ALA A 180 0.35 -16.35 9.95
C ALA A 180 -0.73 -17.42 9.89
N ALA A 181 -2.00 -17.03 9.74
CA ALA A 181 -3.09 -17.98 9.59
C ALA A 181 -4.15 -17.45 8.62
N TYR A 182 -4.64 -18.34 7.76
CA TYR A 182 -5.89 -18.09 7.05
C TYR A 182 -7.07 -18.25 8.01
N LEU A 183 -8.00 -17.29 8.00
CA LEU A 183 -9.13 -17.25 8.93
C LEU A 183 -10.35 -17.93 8.31
N ILE A 184 -10.58 -19.19 8.69
CA ILE A 184 -11.58 -20.07 8.08
C ILE A 184 -12.93 -19.90 8.81
N PRO A 185 -14.01 -19.51 8.12
CA PRO A 185 -15.36 -19.56 8.67
C PRO A 185 -15.81 -21.01 8.92
N ASN A 186 -16.60 -21.23 9.97
CA ASN A 186 -17.07 -22.58 10.34
C ASN A 186 -17.97 -23.24 9.29
N ASP A 187 -18.57 -22.45 8.40
CA ASP A 187 -19.46 -22.90 7.33
C ASP A 187 -18.73 -23.09 5.98
N LEU A 188 -17.40 -22.98 5.94
CA LEU A 188 -16.65 -23.13 4.69
C LEU A 188 -16.68 -24.59 4.19
N ALA A 189 -17.27 -24.81 3.01
CA ALA A 189 -17.45 -26.15 2.47
C ALA A 189 -16.18 -26.69 1.79
N VAL A 190 -15.92 -28.00 1.90
CA VAL A 190 -14.87 -28.65 1.12
C VAL A 190 -15.19 -28.53 -0.37
N GLY A 191 -14.21 -28.11 -1.16
CA GLY A 191 -14.39 -27.81 -2.58
C GLY A 191 -14.84 -26.38 -2.86
N GLU A 192 -15.17 -25.59 -1.84
CA GLU A 192 -15.51 -24.19 -2.02
C GLU A 192 -14.32 -23.41 -2.57
N ARG A 193 -14.56 -22.68 -3.66
CA ARG A 193 -13.60 -21.77 -4.27
C ARG A 193 -13.71 -20.42 -3.60
N VAL A 194 -12.59 -19.90 -3.12
CA VAL A 194 -12.50 -18.65 -2.35
C VAL A 194 -11.42 -17.75 -2.91
N PHE A 195 -11.40 -16.50 -2.46
CA PHE A 195 -10.32 -15.56 -2.72
C PHE A 195 -9.52 -15.32 -1.43
N LEU A 196 -8.24 -15.66 -1.46
CA LEU A 196 -7.29 -15.39 -0.38
C LEU A 196 -6.78 -13.96 -0.55
N VAL A 197 -7.12 -13.07 0.39
CA VAL A 197 -6.88 -11.63 0.24
C VAL A 197 -5.42 -11.25 0.47
N ASP A 198 -4.72 -12.01 1.30
CA ASP A 198 -3.30 -11.88 1.59
C ASP A 198 -2.73 -13.29 1.65
N LEU A 199 -2.00 -13.69 0.62
CA LEU A 199 -1.38 -15.01 0.56
C LEU A 199 -0.35 -15.13 1.69
N ILE A 200 -0.16 -16.33 2.25
CA ILE A 200 0.92 -16.60 3.21
C ILE A 200 2.13 -17.14 2.47
N GLU A 201 1.90 -18.01 1.48
CA GLU A 201 2.93 -18.61 0.65
C GLU A 201 3.69 -17.57 -0.19
N ASP A 202 4.95 -17.86 -0.46
CA ASP A 202 5.81 -17.05 -1.30
C ASP A 202 5.85 -17.62 -2.73
N LEU A 203 4.81 -17.31 -3.49
CA LEU A 203 4.72 -17.64 -4.91
C LEU A 203 5.19 -16.46 -5.76
N VAL A 204 5.92 -16.72 -6.84
CA VAL A 204 6.38 -15.66 -7.76
C VAL A 204 5.21 -15.25 -8.66
N ALA A 205 4.88 -13.96 -8.67
CA ALA A 205 3.89 -13.35 -9.56
C ALA A 205 4.52 -12.76 -10.82
N VAL A 206 5.70 -12.14 -10.69
CA VAL A 206 6.32 -11.38 -11.78
C VAL A 206 7.81 -11.72 -11.87
N TYR A 207 8.28 -11.89 -13.10
CA TYR A 207 9.69 -11.82 -13.49
C TYR A 207 9.93 -10.48 -14.19
N GLY A 208 10.66 -9.59 -13.52
CA GLY A 208 11.09 -8.33 -14.08
C GLY A 208 12.27 -8.49 -15.04
N ASN A 209 12.43 -7.53 -15.95
CA ASN A 209 13.53 -7.48 -16.92
C ASN A 209 14.86 -6.95 -16.33
N GLN A 210 14.89 -6.59 -15.04
CA GLN A 210 16.06 -6.04 -14.37
C GLN A 210 16.36 -6.77 -13.06
N GLU A 211 16.43 -8.10 -13.12
CA GLU A 211 16.85 -8.94 -11.99
C GLU A 211 16.03 -8.70 -10.70
N HIS A 212 14.71 -8.58 -10.84
CA HIS A 212 13.78 -8.59 -9.72
C HIS A 212 12.62 -9.54 -10.00
N THR A 213 12.08 -10.10 -8.92
CA THR A 213 10.91 -10.96 -8.90
C THR A 213 10.01 -10.53 -7.76
N SER A 214 8.71 -10.40 -8.03
CA SER A 214 7.73 -10.01 -7.01
C SER A 214 6.86 -11.18 -6.58
N ARG A 215 6.36 -11.07 -5.36
CA ARG A 215 5.45 -12.01 -4.72
C ARG A 215 4.03 -11.91 -5.27
N LEU A 216 3.29 -13.02 -5.25
CA LEU A 216 1.85 -13.06 -5.46
C LEU A 216 1.13 -12.71 -4.15
N ASP A 217 0.50 -11.54 -4.12
CA ASP A 217 -0.12 -11.02 -2.90
C ASP A 217 -1.46 -11.68 -2.57
N SER A 218 -2.20 -12.12 -3.57
CA SER A 218 -3.55 -12.68 -3.41
C SER A 218 -3.85 -13.69 -4.52
N ALA A 219 -4.73 -14.64 -4.24
CA ALA A 219 -5.04 -15.68 -5.22
C ALA A 219 -6.40 -16.32 -4.99
N TYR A 220 -6.96 -16.89 -6.05
CA TYR A 220 -8.03 -17.87 -5.91
C TYR A 220 -7.49 -19.18 -5.35
N ALA A 221 -8.28 -19.84 -4.52
CA ALA A 221 -7.93 -21.14 -3.97
C ALA A 221 -9.15 -22.01 -3.72
N ILE A 222 -8.95 -23.32 -3.67
CA ILE A 222 -9.98 -24.29 -3.32
C ILE A 222 -9.69 -24.84 -1.92
N TRP A 223 -10.68 -24.79 -1.04
CA TRP A 223 -10.58 -25.40 0.29
C TRP A 223 -10.63 -26.93 0.20
N THR A 224 -9.61 -27.63 0.69
CA THR A 224 -9.55 -29.10 0.64
C THR A 224 -10.08 -29.78 1.92
N GLY A 225 -10.63 -29.03 2.87
CA GLY A 225 -10.93 -29.52 4.23
C GLY A 225 -9.71 -29.58 5.16
N LYS A 226 -8.51 -29.27 4.66
CA LYS A 226 -7.25 -29.29 5.43
C LYS A 226 -6.34 -28.11 5.10
N LYS A 227 -6.28 -27.73 3.83
CA LYS A 227 -5.47 -26.61 3.34
C LYS A 227 -6.16 -25.93 2.16
N PHE A 228 -5.67 -24.75 1.81
CA PHE A 228 -6.01 -24.12 0.54
C PHE A 228 -5.12 -24.66 -0.57
N ARG A 229 -5.73 -25.08 -1.68
CA ARG A 229 -5.01 -25.34 -2.93
C ARG A 229 -5.10 -24.09 -3.78
N VAL A 230 -4.02 -23.31 -3.80
CA VAL A 230 -3.90 -22.08 -4.59
C VAL A 230 -3.99 -22.42 -6.08
N GLU A 231 -4.84 -21.69 -6.80
CA GLU A 231 -5.00 -21.82 -8.24
C GLU A 231 -3.97 -20.93 -8.96
N TRP A 232 -2.70 -21.29 -8.83
CA TRP A 232 -1.59 -20.55 -9.42
C TRP A 232 -0.55 -21.51 -10.01
N SER A 233 -0.03 -21.16 -11.18
CA SER A 233 1.12 -21.81 -11.81
C SER A 233 2.10 -20.76 -12.30
N GLU A 234 3.31 -20.76 -11.72
CA GLU A 234 4.43 -19.86 -12.10
C GLU A 234 4.75 -19.89 -13.60
N TRP A 235 4.52 -21.01 -14.28
CA TRP A 235 4.78 -21.13 -15.72
C TRP A 235 3.67 -20.53 -16.58
N ARG A 236 2.41 -20.64 -16.15
CA ARG A 236 1.23 -20.23 -16.90
C ARG A 236 0.82 -18.78 -16.62
N ASP A 237 0.89 -18.40 -15.35
CA ASP A 237 0.22 -17.21 -14.83
C ASP A 237 1.19 -16.09 -14.45
N ALA A 238 2.48 -16.38 -14.23
CA ALA A 238 3.43 -15.34 -13.86
C ALA A 238 3.76 -14.41 -15.03
N ASP A 239 3.66 -13.11 -14.80
CA ASP A 239 4.01 -12.09 -15.78
C ASP A 239 5.52 -12.10 -16.02
N ARG A 240 5.91 -12.07 -17.29
CA ARG A 240 7.30 -11.97 -17.70
C ARG A 240 7.48 -10.67 -18.47
N PHE A 241 7.98 -9.66 -17.79
CA PHE A 241 8.35 -8.42 -18.45
C PHE A 241 9.61 -8.69 -19.28
N ILE A 242 9.45 -8.65 -20.59
CA ILE A 242 10.55 -8.62 -21.55
C ILE A 242 10.63 -7.16 -22.00
N GLY A 243 11.76 -6.51 -21.78
CA GLY A 243 12.01 -5.15 -22.23
C GLY A 243 13.42 -4.99 -22.73
#